data_AF-G0U404-F1
#
_entry.id   AF-G0U404-F1
#
_cell.length_a   1.000
_cell.length_b   1.000
_cell.length_c   1.000
_cell.angle_alpha   90.00
_cell.angle_beta   90.00
_cell.angle_gamma   90.00
#
_symmetry.space_group_name_H-M   'P 1'
#
loop_
_entity.id
_entity.type
_entity.pdbx_description
1 polymer ?
#
loop_
_entity_poly.entity_id
_entity_poly.type
_entity_poly.pdbx_seq_one_letter_code
_entity_poly.pdbx_strand_id
1 'polypeptide(L)'
;MEDRPRRHPCVLTSEVYNEAEITFNILENKEKLVSFLDCMTLLRGMGMNPTQEDMDYLRERMAEPVLRLEEWRRNEELKRDKERRREEMKEKSQRSTSVQNKALKRPADRTAEGTPANAQNPQQPVKVVPVEEIKNIDWNIFISCAEEIYRDAATEQKDVLAALKVLDEEGNGTMTIDELVNFVTTNGEGVLSPAEAQQLRTLLPKECSLVELAARLQGTYVPPTKEELERAALEEIERRQQQEAATRPGSDDTLPLI
;
A
#
# COMPACT_ATOMS: atom_id res chain seq x y z
N MET A 1 -13.46 -7.18 21.05
CA MET A 1 -12.35 -7.33 20.11
C MET A 1 -11.10 -7.33 20.96
N GLU A 2 -10.42 -8.47 21.04
CA GLU A 2 -9.13 -8.52 21.73
C GLU A 2 -8.13 -7.69 20.94
N ASP A 3 -7.55 -6.67 21.57
CA ASP A 3 -6.42 -5.90 21.02
C ASP A 3 -5.31 -6.90 20.68
N ARG A 4 -5.06 -7.14 19.38
CA ARG A 4 -3.85 -7.84 18.98
C ARG A 4 -2.66 -6.99 19.45
N PRO A 5 -1.72 -7.56 20.23
CA PRO A 5 -0.52 -6.82 20.58
C PRO A 5 0.19 -6.41 19.30
N ARG A 6 0.30 -5.09 19.07
CA ARG A 6 0.99 -4.53 17.90
C ARG A 6 2.41 -5.06 17.87
N ARG A 7 2.80 -5.57 16.71
CA ARG A 7 4.13 -6.15 16.51
C ARG A 7 5.18 -5.07 16.40
N HIS A 8 6.39 -5.40 16.82
CA HIS A 8 7.52 -4.50 16.64
C HIS A 8 7.80 -4.32 15.15
N PRO A 9 7.97 -3.09 14.67
CA PRO A 9 8.27 -2.83 13.27
C PRO A 9 9.62 -3.41 12.87
N CYS A 10 9.69 -3.89 11.63
CA CYS A 10 10.94 -4.30 10.99
C CYS A 10 11.75 -3.08 10.55
N VAL A 11 13.04 -3.27 10.34
CA VAL A 11 13.89 -2.22 9.78
C VAL A 11 13.61 -2.07 8.29
N LEU A 12 13.32 -0.85 7.86
CA LEU A 12 13.10 -0.53 6.46
C LEU A 12 14.44 -0.44 5.73
N THR A 13 14.69 -1.37 4.82
CA THR A 13 15.97 -1.42 4.07
C THR A 13 15.97 -0.42 2.93
N SER A 14 17.15 -0.08 2.42
CA SER A 14 17.29 0.81 1.26
C SER A 14 16.60 0.25 0.01
N GLU A 15 16.56 -1.07 -0.16
CA GLU A 15 15.88 -1.73 -1.27
C GLU A 15 14.38 -1.47 -1.22
N VAL A 16 13.76 -1.77 -0.07
CA VAL A 16 12.33 -1.54 0.16
C VAL A 16 11.98 -0.06 0.03
N TYR A 17 12.83 0.83 0.55
CA TYR A 17 12.66 2.27 0.39
C TYR A 17 12.62 2.68 -1.09
N ASN A 18 13.57 2.20 -1.89
CA ASN A 18 13.67 2.53 -3.31
C ASN A 18 12.47 1.97 -4.10
N GLU A 19 12.04 0.74 -3.81
CA GLU A 19 10.86 0.13 -4.45
C GLU A 19 9.57 0.88 -4.11
N ALA A 20 9.43 1.31 -2.86
CA ALA A 20 8.32 2.13 -2.41
C ALA A 20 8.34 3.51 -3.08
N GLU A 21 9.51 4.14 -3.24
CA GLU A 21 9.66 5.42 -3.92
C GLU A 21 9.31 5.31 -5.40
N ILE A 22 9.72 4.24 -6.08
CA ILE A 22 9.34 3.95 -7.48
C ILE A 22 7.81 3.84 -7.58
N THR A 23 7.19 3.06 -6.69
CA THR A 23 5.74 2.88 -6.68
C THR A 23 5.02 4.19 -6.38
N PHE A 24 5.54 5.01 -5.48
CA PHE A 24 5.01 6.34 -5.16
C PHE A 24 5.03 7.25 -6.38
N ASN A 25 6.16 7.30 -7.10
CA ASN A 25 6.31 8.10 -8.31
C ASN A 25 5.38 7.65 -9.46
N ILE A 26 4.92 6.39 -9.46
CA ILE A 26 3.94 5.90 -10.43
C ILE A 26 2.52 6.36 -10.06
N LEU A 27 2.21 6.44 -8.77
CA LEU A 27 0.88 6.78 -8.25
C LEU A 27 0.71 8.29 -8.02
N GLU A 28 1.79 9.07 -8.01
CA GLU A 28 1.74 10.50 -7.71
C GLU A 28 0.94 11.29 -8.77
N ASN A 29 0.17 12.26 -8.28
CA ASN A 29 -0.53 13.21 -9.13
C ASN A 29 0.43 14.30 -9.66
N LYS A 30 -0.10 15.26 -10.43
CA LYS A 30 0.68 16.39 -10.97
C LYS A 30 1.39 17.24 -9.91
N GLU A 31 0.97 17.15 -8.66
CA GLU A 31 1.52 17.88 -7.51
C GLU A 31 2.49 17.03 -6.67
N LYS A 32 2.85 15.82 -7.14
CA LYS A 32 3.69 14.84 -6.45
C LYS A 32 3.08 14.28 -5.17
N LEU A 33 1.78 14.00 -5.21
CA LEU A 33 1.02 13.54 -4.04
C LEU A 33 0.19 12.32 -4.37
N VAL A 34 -0.01 11.47 -3.37
CA VAL A 34 -0.84 10.27 -3.47
C VAL A 34 -2.09 10.40 -2.60
N SER A 35 -3.12 9.61 -2.94
CA SER A 35 -4.32 9.50 -2.11
C SER A 35 -4.13 8.45 -1.02
N PHE A 36 -4.97 8.48 0.03
CA PHE A 36 -4.95 7.43 1.05
C PHE A 36 -5.26 6.03 0.50
N LEU A 37 -6.05 5.93 -0.58
CA LEU A 37 -6.33 4.65 -1.22
C LEU A 37 -5.06 4.05 -1.86
N ASP A 38 -4.20 4.90 -2.41
CA ASP A 38 -2.93 4.50 -3.01
C ASP A 38 -1.93 3.99 -1.96
N CYS A 39 -2.06 4.40 -0.69
CA CYS A 39 -1.23 3.90 0.41
C CYS A 39 -1.36 2.38 0.58
N MET A 40 -2.52 1.78 0.32
CA MET A 40 -2.67 0.32 0.36
C MET A 40 -1.80 -0.34 -0.71
N THR A 41 -1.80 0.22 -1.92
CA THR A 41 -0.96 -0.26 -3.02
C THR A 41 0.52 -0.09 -2.70
N LEU A 42 0.91 1.03 -2.08
CA LEU A 42 2.29 1.29 -1.67
C LEU A 42 2.78 0.28 -0.64
N LEU A 43 2.00 0.03 0.41
CA LEU A 43 2.35 -0.96 1.43
C LEU A 43 2.46 -2.37 0.83
N ARG A 44 1.59 -2.73 -0.12
CA ARG A 44 1.71 -4.00 -0.87
C ARG A 44 2.96 -4.03 -1.74
N GLY A 45 3.32 -2.92 -2.37
CA GLY A 45 4.58 -2.77 -3.10
C GLY A 45 5.82 -2.90 -2.21
N MET A 46 5.71 -2.57 -0.92
CA MET A 46 6.74 -2.79 0.10
C MET A 46 6.80 -4.24 0.62
N GLY A 47 5.97 -5.13 0.09
CA GLY A 47 5.87 -6.52 0.53
C GLY A 47 5.04 -6.73 1.79
N MET A 48 4.19 -5.78 2.18
CA MET A 48 3.27 -5.95 3.31
C MET A 48 1.88 -6.40 2.86
N ASN A 49 1.15 -7.12 3.71
CA ASN A 49 -0.29 -7.34 3.57
C ASN A 49 -1.05 -6.53 4.62
N PRO A 50 -1.30 -5.24 4.37
CA PRO A 50 -1.98 -4.40 5.36
C PRO A 50 -3.41 -4.88 5.62
N THR A 51 -3.75 -4.99 6.90
CA THR A 51 -5.14 -5.20 7.38
C THR A 51 -5.91 -3.89 7.42
N GLN A 52 -7.24 -3.94 7.64
CA GLN A 52 -8.00 -2.71 7.83
C GLN A 52 -7.52 -1.93 9.06
N GLU A 53 -7.11 -2.64 10.13
CA GLU A 53 -6.53 -2.02 11.33
C GLU A 53 -5.22 -1.29 11.04
N ASP A 54 -4.33 -1.89 10.24
CA ASP A 54 -3.08 -1.22 9.81
C ASP A 54 -3.37 0.06 9.03
N MET A 55 -4.36 0.00 8.12
CA MET A 55 -4.77 1.18 7.35
C MET A 55 -5.38 2.24 8.26
N ASP A 56 -6.25 1.86 9.19
CA ASP A 56 -6.88 2.81 10.11
C ASP A 56 -5.84 3.49 11.03
N TYR A 57 -4.84 2.73 11.51
CA TYR A 57 -3.71 3.30 12.25
C TYR A 57 -2.88 4.25 11.38
N LEU A 58 -2.54 3.85 10.15
CA LEU A 58 -1.81 4.70 9.22
C LEU A 58 -2.57 6.01 8.95
N ARG A 59 -3.90 5.93 8.80
CA ARG A 59 -4.78 7.10 8.62
C ARG A 59 -4.68 8.06 9.80
N GLU A 60 -4.78 7.53 11.03
CA GLU A 60 -4.67 8.33 12.25
C GLU A 60 -3.31 9.02 12.36
N ARG A 61 -2.22 8.30 12.07
CA ARG A 61 -0.85 8.83 12.14
C ARG A 61 -0.56 9.89 11.08
N MET A 62 -1.12 9.75 9.88
CA MET A 62 -0.91 10.72 8.79
C MET A 62 -1.81 11.96 8.90
N ALA A 63 -2.91 11.92 9.66
CA ALA A 63 -3.88 13.01 9.73
C ALA A 63 -3.24 14.35 10.13
N GLU A 64 -2.46 14.38 11.21
CA GLU A 64 -1.83 15.62 11.69
C GLU A 64 -0.73 16.13 10.73
N PRO A 65 0.24 15.32 10.27
CA PRO A 65 1.25 15.76 9.31
C PRO A 65 0.66 16.29 8.00
N VAL A 66 -0.39 15.64 7.46
CA VAL A 66 -1.05 16.08 6.22
C VAL A 66 -1.72 17.44 6.44
N LEU A 67 -2.51 17.60 7.51
CA LEU A 67 -3.16 18.88 7.83
C LEU A 67 -2.13 20.02 7.98
N ARG A 68 -1.02 19.77 8.67
CA ARG A 68 0.05 20.76 8.84
C ARG A 68 0.68 21.17 7.51
N LEU A 69 0.89 20.21 6.60
CA LEU A 69 1.43 20.48 5.28
C LEU A 69 0.44 21.30 4.42
N GLU A 70 -0.85 20.97 4.48
CA GLU A 70 -1.90 21.73 3.79
C GLU A 70 -2.00 23.18 4.29
N GLU A 71 -1.98 23.38 5.61
CA GLU A 71 -1.95 24.71 6.21
C GLU A 71 -0.74 25.53 5.76
N TRP A 72 0.45 24.91 5.73
CA TRP A 72 1.67 25.56 5.26
C TRP A 72 1.58 25.97 3.79
N ARG A 73 1.10 25.07 2.91
CA ARG A 73 0.91 25.37 1.47
C ARG A 73 -0.05 26.53 1.25
N ARG A 74 -1.18 26.53 1.96
CA ARG A 74 -2.18 27.61 1.90
C ARG A 74 -1.61 28.95 2.37
N ASN A 75 -0.81 28.95 3.44
CA ASN A 75 -0.17 30.15 3.95
C ASN A 75 0.88 30.71 2.97
N GLU A 76 1.66 29.84 2.32
CA GLU A 76 2.62 30.24 1.30
C GLU A 76 1.95 30.77 0.04
N GLU A 77 0.82 30.18 -0.39
CA GLU A 77 0.02 30.71 -1.50
C GLU A 77 -0.53 32.11 -1.18
N LEU A 78 -1.11 32.29 0.01
CA LEU A 78 -1.57 33.60 0.48
C LEU A 78 -0.45 34.64 0.54
N LYS A 79 0.77 34.23 0.88
CA LYS A 79 1.95 35.10 0.92
C LYS A 79 2.37 35.51 -0.49
N ARG A 80 2.44 34.58 -1.43
CA ARG A 80 2.73 34.86 -2.85
C ARG A 80 1.67 35.76 -3.48
N ASP A 81 0.40 35.53 -3.18
CA ASP A 81 -0.71 36.38 -3.64
C ASP A 81 -0.60 37.82 -3.13
N LYS A 82 -0.26 37.99 -1.84
CA LYS A 82 0.00 39.30 -1.25
C LYS A 82 1.21 39.99 -1.87
N GLU A 83 2.26 39.25 -2.20
CA GLU A 83 3.45 39.76 -2.88
C GLU A 83 3.13 40.22 -4.30
N ARG A 84 2.46 39.39 -5.12
CA ARG A 84 2.00 39.79 -6.46
C ARG A 84 1.13 41.04 -6.43
N ARG A 85 0.16 41.11 -5.50
CA ARG A 85 -0.68 42.33 -5.36
C ARG A 85 0.14 43.56 -4.98
N ARG A 86 1.17 43.41 -4.14
CA ARG A 86 2.07 44.52 -3.78
C ARG A 86 2.92 44.96 -4.98
N GLU A 87 3.40 44.03 -5.79
CA GLU A 87 4.14 44.34 -7.01
C GLU A 87 3.26 45.03 -8.06
N GLU A 88 2.04 44.53 -8.29
CA GLU A 88 1.06 45.17 -9.18
C GLU A 88 0.70 46.59 -8.71
N MET A 89 0.56 46.81 -7.39
CA MET A 89 0.32 48.15 -6.85
C MET A 89 1.53 49.07 -7.01
N LYS A 90 2.76 48.56 -6.82
CA LYS A 90 4.00 49.32 -7.05
C LYS A 90 4.17 49.67 -8.53
N GLU A 91 3.89 48.74 -9.44
CA GLU A 91 3.98 48.97 -10.88
C GLU A 91 2.92 49.98 -11.35
N LYS A 92 1.68 49.87 -10.86
CA LYS A 92 0.65 50.89 -11.11
C LYS A 92 1.06 52.26 -10.57
N SER A 93 1.63 52.32 -9.36
CA SER A 93 2.12 53.57 -8.76
C SER A 93 3.29 54.18 -9.54
N GLN A 94 4.22 53.37 -10.06
CA GLN A 94 5.33 53.85 -10.88
C GLN A 94 4.85 54.34 -12.26
N ARG A 95 3.87 53.65 -12.88
CA ARG A 95 3.23 54.10 -14.12
C ARG A 95 2.41 55.39 -13.91
N SER A 96 1.79 55.62 -12.76
CA SER A 96 1.11 56.90 -12.48
C SER A 96 2.08 58.05 -12.19
N THR A 97 3.27 57.77 -11.64
CA THR A 97 4.29 58.80 -11.36
C THR A 97 5.01 59.24 -12.64
N SER A 98 5.18 58.35 -13.63
CA SER A 98 5.79 58.69 -14.93
C SER A 98 4.85 59.48 -15.87
N VAL A 99 3.54 59.48 -15.63
CA VAL A 99 2.56 60.26 -16.40
C VAL A 99 2.39 61.69 -15.84
N GLN A 100 2.67 61.93 -14.55
CA GLN A 100 2.56 63.26 -13.95
C GLN A 100 3.69 64.25 -14.35
N ASN A 101 4.81 63.78 -14.88
CA ASN A 101 5.88 64.66 -15.41
C ASN A 101 5.66 65.14 -16.86
N LYS A 102 4.50 64.85 -17.49
CA LYS A 102 4.23 65.27 -18.88
C LYS A 102 2.91 66.00 -19.12
N ALA A 103 2.26 66.53 -18.08
CA ALA A 103 0.99 67.24 -18.24
C ALA A 103 0.88 68.53 -17.40
N LEU A 104 1.57 69.60 -17.85
CA LEU A 104 1.09 70.96 -17.62
C LEU A 104 -0.09 71.22 -18.59
N LYS A 105 -1.33 71.19 -18.07
CA LYS A 105 -2.42 72.17 -18.31
C LYS A 105 -3.83 71.58 -18.04
N ARG A 106 -4.43 72.05 -16.93
CA ARG A 106 -5.84 72.49 -16.74
C ARG A 106 -7.01 71.45 -16.69
N PRO A 107 -8.16 71.85 -16.09
CA PRO A 107 -8.86 71.07 -15.05
C PRO A 107 -10.29 70.57 -15.43
N ALA A 108 -10.92 69.91 -14.45
CA ALA A 108 -12.30 69.36 -14.39
C ALA A 108 -12.47 68.05 -15.20
N ASP A 109 -13.07 66.98 -14.68
CA ASP A 109 -14.31 66.94 -13.91
C ASP A 109 -14.37 65.69 -12.99
N ARG A 110 -15.13 65.81 -11.90
CA ARG A 110 -15.36 64.75 -10.92
C ARG A 110 -16.54 63.88 -11.35
N THR A 111 -16.34 62.58 -11.46
CA THR A 111 -17.38 61.59 -11.15
C THR A 111 -16.72 60.29 -10.70
N ALA A 112 -16.92 60.00 -9.42
CA ALA A 112 -16.50 58.77 -8.77
C ALA A 112 -17.73 57.86 -8.67
N GLU A 113 -17.69 56.72 -9.36
CA GLU A 113 -18.49 55.55 -9.03
C GLU A 113 -17.55 54.34 -9.12
N GLY A 114 -16.84 54.10 -8.02
CA GLY A 114 -16.14 52.85 -7.77
C GLY A 114 -17.07 51.92 -7.01
N THR A 115 -17.60 50.92 -7.70
CA THR A 115 -18.26 49.77 -7.07
C THR A 115 -17.21 48.98 -6.28
N PRO A 116 -17.34 48.77 -4.96
CA PRO A 116 -16.44 47.90 -4.24
C PRO A 116 -16.82 46.45 -4.56
N ALA A 117 -15.97 45.78 -5.32
CA ALA A 117 -16.03 44.34 -5.52
C ALA A 117 -15.80 43.65 -4.16
N ASN A 118 -16.81 42.89 -3.73
CA ASN A 118 -16.82 41.84 -2.72
C ASN A 118 -15.43 41.50 -2.13
N ALA A 119 -15.13 42.09 -0.99
CA ALA A 119 -14.08 41.61 -0.10
C ALA A 119 -14.63 40.38 0.64
N GLN A 120 -14.43 39.19 0.07
CA GLN A 120 -14.65 37.94 0.79
C GLN A 120 -13.67 37.90 1.98
N ASN A 121 -14.23 37.85 3.19
CA ASN A 121 -13.54 37.69 4.47
C ASN A 121 -12.53 36.51 4.45
N PRO A 122 -11.25 36.71 4.81
CA PRO A 122 -10.26 35.63 4.86
C PRO A 122 -10.20 34.89 6.21
N GLN A 123 -11.25 34.96 7.03
CA GLN A 123 -11.32 34.27 8.33
C GLN A 123 -12.51 33.30 8.36
N GLN A 124 -12.44 32.24 7.56
CA GLN A 124 -13.17 31.03 7.92
C GLN A 124 -12.20 30.12 8.68
N PRO A 125 -12.49 29.77 9.95
CA PRO A 125 -11.72 28.76 10.66
C PRO A 125 -11.75 27.47 9.85
N VAL A 126 -10.61 26.77 9.83
CA VAL A 126 -10.44 25.47 9.16
C VAL A 126 -11.61 24.59 9.57
N LYS A 127 -12.55 24.38 8.64
CA LYS A 127 -13.56 23.36 8.81
C LYS A 127 -12.76 22.07 8.78
N VAL A 128 -12.66 21.41 9.94
CA VAL A 128 -12.03 20.09 10.11
C VAL A 128 -12.44 19.27 8.90
N VAL A 129 -11.47 19.02 8.00
CA VAL A 129 -11.71 18.14 6.86
C VAL A 129 -12.11 16.81 7.48
N PRO A 130 -13.26 16.23 7.11
CA PRO A 130 -13.60 14.90 7.57
C PRO A 130 -12.39 13.99 7.37
N VAL A 131 -12.00 13.28 8.43
CA VAL A 131 -10.88 12.32 8.44
C VAL A 131 -10.99 11.28 7.30
N GLU A 132 -12.18 11.17 6.73
CA GLU A 132 -12.61 10.29 5.63
C GLU A 132 -11.96 10.60 4.27
N GLU A 133 -11.35 11.78 4.06
CA GLU A 133 -10.70 12.13 2.78
C GLU A 133 -9.28 12.68 2.96
N ILE A 134 -8.39 11.94 3.63
CA ILE A 134 -6.96 12.24 3.57
C ILE A 134 -6.51 12.11 2.11
N LYS A 135 -6.33 13.26 1.47
CA LYS A 135 -5.79 13.42 0.13
C LYS A 135 -4.44 14.15 0.29
N ASN A 136 -3.65 14.21 -0.77
CA ASN A 136 -2.42 15.03 -0.78
C ASN A 136 -1.27 14.53 0.11
N ILE A 137 -1.09 13.21 0.22
CA ILE A 137 -0.03 12.63 1.03
C ILE A 137 1.32 12.79 0.31
N ASP A 138 2.28 13.43 0.99
CA ASP A 138 3.67 13.57 0.53
C ASP A 138 4.48 12.32 0.87
N TRP A 139 5.50 12.03 0.07
CA TRP A 139 6.39 10.88 0.27
C TRP A 139 6.95 10.81 1.68
N ASN A 140 7.43 11.94 2.23
CA ASN A 140 8.07 11.95 3.55
C ASN A 140 7.06 11.65 4.67
N ILE A 141 5.81 12.09 4.50
CA ILE A 141 4.74 11.78 5.44
C ILE A 141 4.43 10.28 5.37
N PHE A 142 4.24 9.76 4.16
CA PHE A 142 3.93 8.35 3.95
C PHE A 142 5.01 7.46 4.58
N ILE A 143 6.28 7.65 4.20
CA ILE A 143 7.35 6.74 4.63
C ILE A 143 7.60 6.80 6.14
N SER A 144 7.53 7.99 6.74
CA SER A 144 7.72 8.15 8.20
C SER A 144 6.62 7.45 8.99
N CYS A 145 5.38 7.47 8.50
CA CYS A 145 4.28 6.78 9.16
C CYS A 145 4.25 5.28 8.84
N ALA A 146 4.63 4.88 7.62
CA ALA A 146 4.71 3.49 7.20
C ALA A 146 5.82 2.73 7.94
N GLU A 147 6.94 3.38 8.27
CA GLU A 147 8.02 2.80 9.07
C GLU A 147 7.54 2.29 10.44
N GLU A 148 6.55 2.95 11.05
CA GLU A 148 5.99 2.54 12.35
C GLU A 148 5.13 1.26 12.31
N ILE A 149 4.70 0.84 11.12
CA ILE A 149 3.90 -0.39 10.94
C ILE A 149 4.61 -1.42 10.07
N TYR A 150 5.77 -1.07 9.53
CA TYR A 150 6.45 -1.87 8.52
C TYR A 150 6.79 -3.27 9.03
N ARG A 151 6.50 -4.27 8.19
CA ARG A 151 6.82 -5.68 8.43
C ARG A 151 7.46 -6.23 7.17
N ASP A 152 8.57 -6.94 7.34
CA ASP A 152 9.27 -7.55 6.23
C ASP A 152 8.50 -8.76 5.66
N ALA A 153 8.83 -9.13 4.42
CA ALA A 153 8.17 -10.23 3.73
C ALA A 153 8.29 -11.57 4.49
N ALA A 154 9.38 -11.76 5.24
CA ALA A 154 9.57 -12.96 6.06
C ALA A 154 8.60 -13.02 7.26
N THR A 155 8.32 -11.88 7.89
CA THR A 155 7.35 -11.77 8.98
C THR A 155 5.93 -11.94 8.46
N GLU A 156 5.61 -11.29 7.34
CA GLU A 156 4.31 -11.42 6.67
C GLU A 156 4.05 -12.87 6.21
N GLN A 157 5.03 -13.55 5.62
CA GLN A 157 4.91 -14.96 5.25
C GLN A 157 4.62 -15.87 6.45
N LYS A 158 5.24 -15.61 7.60
CA LYS A 158 4.99 -16.38 8.83
C LYS A 158 3.54 -16.20 9.30
N ASP A 159 2.95 -15.03 9.09
CA ASP A 159 1.57 -14.75 9.45
C ASP A 159 0.58 -15.44 8.53
N VAL A 160 0.84 -15.41 7.23
CA VAL A 160 0.08 -16.18 6.26
C VAL A 160 0.15 -17.67 6.60
N LEU A 161 1.34 -18.20 6.90
CA LEU A 161 1.50 -19.60 7.29
C LEU A 161 0.76 -19.94 8.58
N ALA A 162 0.80 -19.06 9.59
CA ALA A 162 0.08 -19.24 10.84
C ALA A 162 -1.43 -19.28 10.61
N ALA A 163 -1.96 -18.40 9.74
CA ALA A 163 -3.38 -18.41 9.37
C ALA A 163 -3.76 -19.69 8.63
N LEU A 164 -2.95 -20.14 7.67
CA LEU A 164 -3.18 -21.38 6.92
C LEU A 164 -3.20 -22.62 7.83
N LYS A 165 -2.35 -22.66 8.86
CA LYS A 165 -2.33 -23.76 9.86
C LYS A 165 -3.61 -23.86 10.69
N VAL A 166 -4.31 -22.75 10.90
CA VAL A 166 -5.61 -22.77 11.60
C VAL A 166 -6.69 -23.42 10.74
N LEU A 167 -6.50 -23.42 9.41
CA LEU A 167 -7.46 -23.96 8.44
C LEU A 167 -7.19 -25.42 8.09
N ASP A 168 -5.97 -25.91 8.31
CA ASP A 168 -5.60 -27.31 8.17
C ASP A 168 -6.15 -28.12 9.36
N GLU A 169 -7.46 -28.39 9.34
CA GLU A 169 -8.15 -29.18 10.37
C GLU A 169 -7.62 -30.63 10.43
N GLU A 170 -7.15 -31.16 9.30
CA GLU A 170 -6.59 -32.52 9.19
C GLU A 170 -5.16 -32.62 9.74
N GLY A 171 -4.47 -31.48 9.87
CA GLY A 171 -3.08 -31.40 10.33
C GLY A 171 -2.10 -32.10 9.40
N ASN A 172 -2.46 -32.26 8.13
CA ASN A 172 -1.67 -32.99 7.13
C ASN A 172 -0.57 -32.11 6.50
N GLY A 173 -0.61 -30.79 6.74
CA GLY A 173 0.35 -29.82 6.24
C GLY A 173 0.19 -29.48 4.76
N THR A 174 -0.90 -29.88 4.13
CA THR A 174 -1.28 -29.55 2.75
C THR A 174 -2.65 -28.88 2.72
N MET A 175 -2.92 -28.16 1.63
CA MET A 175 -4.23 -27.54 1.42
C MET A 175 -4.56 -27.57 -0.06
N THR A 176 -5.82 -27.85 -0.35
CA THR A 176 -6.36 -27.76 -1.71
C THR A 176 -6.74 -26.32 -2.04
N ILE A 177 -6.66 -25.98 -3.32
CA ILE A 177 -7.04 -24.64 -3.77
C ILE A 177 -8.53 -24.33 -3.54
N ASP A 178 -9.37 -25.37 -3.55
CA ASP A 178 -10.80 -25.24 -3.27
C ASP A 178 -11.08 -24.83 -1.83
N GLU A 179 -10.34 -25.39 -0.87
CA GLU A 179 -10.42 -25.02 0.55
C GLU A 179 -9.96 -23.57 0.77
N LEU A 180 -8.82 -23.19 0.18
CA LEU A 180 -8.32 -21.82 0.25
C LEU A 180 -9.34 -20.84 -0.33
N VAL A 181 -9.86 -21.12 -1.54
CA VAL A 181 -10.85 -20.27 -2.20
C VAL A 181 -12.10 -20.13 -1.34
N ASN A 182 -12.63 -21.25 -0.83
CA ASN A 182 -13.79 -21.22 0.05
C ASN A 182 -13.54 -20.35 1.29
N PHE A 183 -12.34 -20.44 1.88
CA PHE A 183 -11.98 -19.61 3.02
C PHE A 183 -11.95 -18.11 2.67
N VAL A 184 -11.21 -17.72 1.63
CA VAL A 184 -11.03 -16.31 1.27
C VAL A 184 -12.28 -15.67 0.65
N THR A 185 -13.28 -16.46 0.25
CA THR A 185 -14.59 -15.96 -0.19
C THR A 185 -15.66 -15.96 0.90
N THR A 186 -15.40 -16.61 2.04
CA THR A 186 -16.38 -16.75 3.14
C THR A 186 -15.95 -15.99 4.39
N ASN A 187 -14.65 -15.86 4.63
CA ASN A 187 -14.08 -15.32 5.85
C ASN A 187 -13.13 -14.15 5.55
N GLY A 188 -13.14 -13.15 6.44
CA GLY A 188 -12.19 -12.02 6.40
C GLY A 188 -12.84 -10.66 6.15
N GLU A 189 -12.01 -9.62 6.21
CA GLU A 189 -12.41 -8.20 6.06
C GLU A 189 -12.65 -7.80 4.60
N GLY A 190 -12.05 -8.53 3.66
CA GLY A 190 -12.18 -8.33 2.22
C GLY A 190 -12.29 -9.68 1.51
N VAL A 191 -13.51 -10.22 1.47
CA VAL A 191 -13.78 -11.46 0.74
C VAL A 191 -13.55 -11.25 -0.76
N LEU A 192 -12.83 -12.18 -1.38
CA LEU A 192 -12.48 -12.08 -2.79
C LEU A 192 -13.74 -12.10 -3.66
N SER A 193 -13.76 -11.24 -4.68
CA SER A 193 -14.77 -11.32 -5.72
C SER A 193 -14.64 -12.63 -6.50
N PRO A 194 -15.71 -13.10 -7.18
CA PRO A 194 -15.65 -14.30 -8.00
C PRO A 194 -14.55 -14.26 -9.07
N ALA A 195 -14.23 -13.06 -9.59
CA ALA A 195 -13.16 -12.87 -10.56
C ALA A 195 -11.77 -13.06 -9.92
N GLU A 196 -11.54 -12.48 -8.74
CA GLU A 196 -10.28 -12.64 -8.00
C GLU A 196 -10.08 -14.08 -7.51
N ALA A 197 -11.14 -14.74 -7.05
CA ALA A 197 -11.12 -16.16 -6.70
C ALA A 197 -10.76 -17.04 -7.91
N GLN A 198 -11.29 -16.72 -9.10
CA GLN A 198 -10.92 -17.43 -10.33
C GLN A 198 -9.47 -17.16 -10.74
N GLN A 199 -8.96 -15.94 -10.56
CA GLN A 199 -7.55 -15.64 -10.78
C GLN A 199 -6.65 -16.45 -9.83
N LEU A 200 -7.01 -16.54 -8.55
CA LEU A 200 -6.29 -17.36 -7.58
C LEU A 200 -6.19 -18.83 -8.03
N ARG A 201 -7.30 -19.39 -8.56
CA ARG A 201 -7.35 -20.74 -9.14
C ARG A 201 -6.42 -20.95 -10.33
N THR A 202 -6.15 -19.91 -11.09
CA THR A 202 -5.24 -19.99 -12.26
C THR A 202 -3.77 -19.84 -11.89
N LEU A 203 -3.47 -19.14 -10.79
CA LEU A 203 -2.10 -18.82 -10.39
C LEU A 203 -1.49 -19.87 -9.45
N LEU A 204 -2.32 -20.57 -8.67
CA LEU A 204 -1.86 -21.52 -7.67
C LEU A 204 -2.12 -22.97 -8.10
N PRO A 205 -1.27 -23.92 -7.65
CA PRO A 205 -1.46 -25.34 -7.91
C PRO A 205 -2.74 -25.86 -7.23
N LYS A 206 -3.27 -26.99 -7.73
CA LYS A 206 -4.48 -27.61 -7.17
C LYS A 206 -4.32 -28.03 -5.71
N GLU A 207 -3.12 -28.47 -5.34
CA GLU A 207 -2.73 -28.88 -4.00
C GLU A 207 -1.26 -28.52 -3.79
N CYS A 208 -0.92 -28.00 -2.63
CA CYS A 208 0.47 -27.75 -2.22
C CYS A 208 0.61 -27.72 -0.70
N SER A 209 1.86 -27.77 -0.22
CA SER A 209 2.14 -27.64 1.21
C SER A 209 1.81 -26.22 1.71
N LEU A 210 1.42 -26.09 2.99
CA LEU A 210 1.10 -24.77 3.57
C LEU A 210 2.30 -23.80 3.48
N VAL A 211 3.53 -24.31 3.59
CA VAL A 211 4.76 -23.52 3.51
C VAL A 211 4.95 -22.93 2.11
N GLU A 212 4.76 -23.77 1.09
CA GLU A 212 4.81 -23.33 -0.31
C GLU A 212 3.68 -22.34 -0.61
N LEU A 213 2.46 -22.64 -0.13
CA LEU A 213 1.31 -21.78 -0.32
C LEU A 213 1.53 -20.40 0.29
N ALA A 214 2.04 -20.33 1.53
CA ALA A 214 2.37 -19.08 2.19
C ALA A 214 3.43 -18.28 1.42
N ALA A 215 4.48 -18.94 0.92
CA ALA A 215 5.50 -18.29 0.11
C ALA A 215 4.93 -17.73 -1.20
N ARG A 216 4.04 -18.47 -1.86
CA ARG A 216 3.38 -18.03 -3.11
C ARG A 216 2.44 -16.86 -2.87
N LEU A 217 1.64 -16.90 -1.81
CA LEU A 217 0.74 -15.81 -1.43
C LEU A 217 1.50 -14.54 -1.06
N GLN A 218 2.66 -14.68 -0.39
CA GLN A 218 3.53 -13.56 -0.06
C GLN A 218 4.34 -13.02 -1.25
N GLY A 219 4.44 -13.77 -2.34
CA GLY A 219 5.31 -13.43 -3.47
C GLY A 219 6.80 -13.71 -3.22
N THR A 220 7.16 -14.42 -2.14
CA THR A 220 8.53 -14.87 -1.85
C THR A 220 8.87 -16.22 -2.48
N TYR A 221 7.91 -16.83 -3.17
CA TYR A 221 8.10 -18.12 -3.83
C TYR A 221 9.10 -18.03 -4.98
N VAL A 222 10.14 -18.85 -4.89
CA VAL A 222 11.07 -19.10 -5.98
C VAL A 222 10.71 -20.45 -6.60
N PRO A 223 10.38 -20.50 -7.91
CA PRO A 223 10.07 -21.77 -8.56
C PRO A 223 11.29 -22.70 -8.50
N PRO A 224 11.10 -23.98 -8.14
CA PRO A 224 12.19 -24.93 -8.10
C PRO A 224 12.81 -25.07 -9.49
N THR A 225 14.13 -25.20 -9.51
CA THR A 225 14.90 -25.41 -10.73
C THR A 225 14.60 -26.78 -11.32
N LYS A 226 14.87 -26.95 -12.62
CA LYS A 226 14.68 -28.23 -13.31
C LYS A 226 15.43 -29.38 -12.62
N GLU A 227 16.63 -29.11 -12.13
CA GLU A 227 17.45 -30.11 -11.42
C GLU A 227 16.85 -30.49 -10.06
N GLU A 228 16.27 -29.52 -9.34
CA GLU A 228 15.57 -29.78 -8.07
C GLU A 228 14.29 -30.59 -8.29
N LEU A 229 13.55 -30.31 -9.37
CA LEU A 229 12.37 -31.08 -9.76
C LEU A 229 12.72 -32.53 -10.13
N GLU A 230 13.78 -32.75 -10.91
CA GLU A 230 14.25 -34.08 -11.30
C GLU A 230 14.74 -34.87 -10.08
N ARG A 231 15.44 -34.21 -9.14
CA ARG A 231 15.89 -34.83 -7.89
C ARG A 231 14.72 -35.23 -6.99
N ALA A 232 13.76 -34.33 -6.77
CA ALA A 232 12.58 -34.63 -5.97
C ALA A 232 11.74 -35.77 -6.57
N ALA A 233 11.64 -35.84 -7.90
CA ALA A 233 10.97 -36.94 -8.57
C ALA A 233 11.69 -38.29 -8.34
N LEU A 234 13.02 -38.32 -8.38
CA LEU A 234 13.80 -39.52 -8.10
C LEU A 234 13.69 -39.95 -6.63
N GLU A 235 13.76 -39.01 -5.70
CA GLU A 235 13.60 -39.27 -4.26
C GLU A 235 12.19 -39.81 -3.93
N GLU A 236 11.15 -39.30 -4.58
CA GLU A 236 9.78 -39.79 -4.40
C GLU A 236 9.61 -41.21 -4.97
N ILE A 237 10.22 -41.51 -6.12
CA ILE A 237 10.24 -42.86 -6.70
C ILE A 237 10.98 -43.83 -5.76
N GLU A 238 12.12 -43.43 -5.22
CA GLU A 238 12.90 -44.25 -4.29
C GLU A 238 12.14 -44.48 -2.98
N ARG A 239 11.50 -43.45 -2.42
CA ARG A 239 10.66 -43.55 -1.23
C ARG A 239 9.50 -44.53 -1.44
N ARG A 240 8.84 -44.47 -2.60
CA ARG A 240 7.77 -45.43 -2.96
C ARG A 240 8.31 -46.85 -3.08
N GLN A 241 9.46 -47.04 -3.74
CA GLN A 241 10.10 -48.35 -3.84
C GLN A 241 10.49 -48.91 -2.46
N GLN A 242 10.97 -48.07 -1.56
CA GLN A 242 11.30 -48.47 -0.18
C GLN A 242 10.05 -48.82 0.63
N GLN A 243 8.95 -48.07 0.47
CA GLN A 243 7.66 -48.40 1.08
C GLN A 243 7.06 -49.69 0.51
N GLU A 244 7.15 -49.92 -0.80
CA GLU A 244 6.71 -51.16 -1.45
C GLU A 244 7.56 -52.37 -1.04
N ALA A 245 8.88 -52.18 -0.88
CA ALA A 245 9.77 -53.22 -0.38
C ALA A 245 9.52 -53.53 1.11
N ALA A 246 9.20 -52.53 1.93
CA ALA A 246 8.86 -52.71 3.34
C ALA A 246 7.47 -53.35 3.54
N THR A 247 6.57 -53.24 2.56
CA THR A 247 5.22 -53.81 2.60
C THR A 247 5.09 -55.15 1.88
N ARG A 248 6.11 -55.63 1.15
CA ARG A 248 6.15 -57.02 0.65
C ARG A 248 6.46 -57.99 1.79
N PRO A 249 5.49 -58.81 2.24
CA PRO A 249 5.81 -59.91 3.15
C PRO A 249 6.57 -60.97 2.36
N GLY A 250 7.66 -61.49 2.92
CA GLY A 250 8.52 -62.48 2.28
C GLY A 250 7.73 -63.68 1.76
N SER A 251 7.55 -63.73 0.44
CA SER A 251 7.18 -64.94 -0.27
C SER A 251 8.48 -65.67 -0.64
N ASP A 252 8.89 -66.59 0.22
CA ASP A 252 9.59 -67.83 -0.13
C ASP A 252 9.92 -68.58 1.17
N ASP A 253 9.32 -69.75 1.42
CA ASP A 253 9.80 -71.02 0.87
C ASP A 253 9.24 -72.21 1.69
N THR A 254 8.64 -73.21 1.04
CA THR A 254 8.86 -74.66 1.31
C THR A 254 8.07 -75.52 0.31
N LEU A 255 8.81 -75.93 -0.73
CA LEU A 255 8.77 -77.11 -1.63
C LEU A 255 8.15 -78.42 -1.07
N PRO A 256 7.94 -79.56 -1.82
CA PRO A 256 8.60 -79.94 -3.09
C PRO A 256 7.76 -80.72 -4.14
N LEU A 257 8.41 -80.94 -5.30
CA LEU A 257 8.16 -82.04 -6.25
C LEU A 257 7.95 -83.40 -5.55
N ILE A 258 6.84 -84.08 -5.86
CA ILE A 258 6.71 -85.42 -6.49
C ILE A 258 5.28 -85.52 -7.05
#